data_AF-A0A418V4P9-F1
#
_entry.id   AF-A0A418V4P9-F1
#
_cell.length_a   1.000
_cell.length_b   1.000
_cell.length_c   1.000
_cell.angle_alpha   90.00
_cell.angle_beta   90.00
_cell.angle_gamma   90.00
#
_symmetry.space_group_name_H-M   'P 1'
#
loop_
_entity.id
_entity.type
_entity.pdbx_description
1 polymer ?
#
loop_
_entity_poly.entity_id
_entity_poly.type
_entity_poly.pdbx_seq_one_letter_code
_entity_poly.pdbx_strand_id
1 'polypeptide(L)'
;MKIDEPLGVPGAPFDTLQAVQEVFTSAKVAGGQLIMITDQHGRRDQAQYAALIRVPGHAAELTAPAFGPQFGESGVLALRDLALWADTHGLVIKETVLSPGDFTRLVGEPDEAEVMRLIAAANPSDVGIYTTLPKKQDD
;
A
#
# COMPACT_ATOMS: atom_id res chain seq x y z
N MET A 1 9.56 -15.78 -6.50
CA MET A 1 9.28 -14.87 -5.38
C MET A 1 7.89 -15.21 -4.90
N LYS A 2 7.76 -15.91 -3.78
CA LYS A 2 6.43 -16.28 -3.29
C LYS A 2 5.81 -15.06 -2.62
N ILE A 3 4.59 -14.71 -3.03
CA ILE A 3 3.76 -13.77 -2.28
C ILE A 3 2.76 -14.65 -1.52
N ASP A 4 2.85 -14.62 -0.20
CA ASP A 4 1.96 -15.36 0.68
C ASP A 4 0.62 -14.60 0.82
N GLU A 5 -0.24 -15.04 1.75
CA GLU A 5 -1.47 -14.33 2.07
C GLU A 5 -1.20 -12.85 2.38
N PRO A 6 -2.07 -11.92 1.94
CA PRO A 6 -1.86 -10.50 2.21
C PRO A 6 -1.71 -10.19 3.69
N LEU A 7 -0.68 -9.40 4.02
CA LEU A 7 -0.36 -8.99 5.36
C LEU A 7 -1.43 -8.07 5.96
N GLY A 8 -1.80 -8.31 7.22
CA GLY A 8 -2.77 -7.52 7.96
C GLY A 8 -4.22 -7.96 7.76
N VAL A 9 -5.17 -7.10 8.11
CA VAL A 9 -6.60 -7.42 8.13
C VAL A 9 -7.39 -6.40 7.31
N PRO A 10 -8.23 -6.83 6.35
CA PRO A 10 -9.05 -5.92 5.57
C PRO A 10 -9.87 -4.97 6.46
N GLY A 11 -9.81 -3.68 6.16
CA GLY A 11 -10.51 -2.65 6.94
C GLY A 11 -10.01 -2.43 8.37
N ALA A 12 -8.84 -2.94 8.75
CA ALA A 12 -8.16 -2.65 10.02
C ALA A 12 -6.84 -1.88 9.74
N PRO A 13 -6.91 -0.54 9.56
CA PRO A 13 -5.78 0.22 9.01
C PRO A 13 -4.55 0.22 9.91
N PHE A 14 -4.72 0.44 11.21
CA PHE A 14 -3.62 0.51 12.16
C PHE A 14 -3.01 -0.86 12.46
N ASP A 15 -3.82 -1.90 12.56
CA ASP A 15 -3.33 -3.28 12.75
C ASP A 15 -2.51 -3.72 11.54
N THR A 16 -2.96 -3.39 10.33
CA THR A 16 -2.22 -3.66 9.09
C THR A 16 -0.92 -2.87 9.02
N LEU A 17 -0.93 -1.59 9.40
CA LEU A 17 0.29 -0.78 9.49
C LEU A 17 1.29 -1.36 10.49
N GLN A 18 0.83 -1.77 11.67
CA GLN A 18 1.67 -2.38 12.68
C GLN A 18 2.29 -3.68 12.16
N ALA A 19 1.50 -4.55 11.52
CA ALA A 19 2.01 -5.78 10.92
C ALA A 19 3.11 -5.52 9.89
N VAL A 20 2.95 -4.50 9.02
CA VAL A 20 4.01 -4.06 8.10
C VAL A 20 5.26 -3.66 8.88
N GLN A 21 5.13 -2.78 9.86
CA GLN A 21 6.27 -2.29 10.63
C GLN A 21 7.00 -3.43 11.35
N GLU A 22 6.28 -4.40 11.92
CA GLU A 22 6.84 -5.56 12.61
C GLU A 22 7.66 -6.45 11.67
N VAL A 23 7.12 -6.77 10.48
CA VAL A 23 7.83 -7.57 9.46
C VAL A 23 9.16 -6.91 9.08
N PHE A 24 9.18 -5.58 9.00
CA PHE A 24 10.34 -4.82 8.55
C PHE A 24 11.18 -4.19 9.69
N THR A 25 10.88 -4.47 10.97
CA THR A 25 11.54 -3.84 12.14
C THR A 25 13.04 -4.10 12.21
N SER A 26 13.52 -5.21 11.64
CA SER A 26 14.93 -5.63 11.66
C SER A 26 15.64 -5.52 10.31
N ALA A 27 14.92 -5.15 9.25
CA ALA A 27 15.45 -5.14 7.88
C ALA A 27 16.10 -3.79 7.56
N LYS A 28 17.25 -3.81 6.89
CA LYS A 28 17.74 -2.65 6.14
C LYS A 28 16.82 -2.44 4.94
N VAL A 29 15.69 -1.78 5.17
CA VAL A 29 14.70 -1.48 4.13
C VAL A 29 15.16 -0.40 3.14
N ALA A 30 16.28 0.25 3.42
CA ALA A 30 16.91 1.25 2.57
C ALA A 30 17.18 0.70 1.16
N GLY A 31 16.81 1.47 0.13
CA GLY A 31 16.89 1.03 -1.27
C GLY A 31 15.77 0.10 -1.71
N GLY A 32 14.78 -0.15 -0.84
CA GLY A 32 13.51 -0.78 -1.17
C GLY A 32 12.52 0.16 -1.83
N GLN A 33 11.32 -0.36 -2.08
CA GLN A 33 10.21 0.36 -2.70
C GLN A 33 8.92 0.07 -1.94
N LEU A 34 8.12 1.12 -1.76
CA LEU A 34 6.72 1.02 -1.35
C LEU A 34 5.87 1.39 -2.56
N ILE A 35 5.02 0.47 -3.02
CA ILE A 35 4.07 0.72 -4.09
C ILE A 35 2.67 0.76 -3.50
N MET A 36 2.06 1.94 -3.54
CA MET A 36 0.65 2.14 -3.20
C MET A 36 -0.20 1.62 -4.36
N ILE A 37 -1.17 0.77 -4.06
CA ILE A 37 -2.07 0.17 -5.04
C ILE A 37 -3.46 0.68 -4.73
N THR A 38 -4.11 1.32 -5.70
CA THR A 38 -5.48 1.85 -5.53
C THR A 38 -6.39 1.44 -6.68
N ASP A 39 -7.70 1.40 -6.42
CA ASP A 39 -8.75 1.05 -7.38
C ASP A 39 -9.38 2.27 -8.08
N GLN A 40 -9.03 3.49 -7.65
CA GLN A 40 -9.67 4.72 -8.12
C GLN A 40 -8.65 5.67 -8.78
N HIS A 41 -8.89 6.01 -10.05
CA HIS A 41 -8.14 7.08 -10.71
C HIS A 41 -8.80 8.44 -10.45
N GLY A 42 -8.10 9.38 -9.81
CA GLY A 42 -8.54 10.76 -9.65
C GLY A 42 -9.59 11.03 -8.55
N ARG A 43 -10.14 10.00 -7.89
CA ARG A 43 -11.05 10.12 -6.74
C ARG A 43 -10.39 9.64 -5.45
N ARG A 44 -9.39 10.39 -4.99
CA ARG A 44 -8.60 10.03 -3.80
C ARG A 44 -9.44 10.06 -2.52
N ASP A 45 -10.49 10.85 -2.47
CA ASP A 45 -11.44 11.02 -1.35
C ASP A 45 -12.28 9.77 -1.05
N GLN A 46 -12.32 8.80 -1.97
CA GLN A 46 -13.07 7.55 -1.83
C GLN A 46 -12.22 6.30 -2.08
N ALA A 47 -10.92 6.49 -2.29
CA ALA A 47 -10.00 5.42 -2.64
C ALA A 47 -9.73 4.47 -1.47
N GLN A 48 -9.67 3.17 -1.77
CA GLN A 48 -8.99 2.19 -0.95
C GLN A 48 -7.57 1.99 -1.47
N TYR A 49 -6.71 1.62 -0.54
CA TYR A 49 -5.32 1.33 -0.80
C TYR A 49 -4.92 0.01 -0.16
N ALA A 50 -4.22 -0.79 -0.95
CA ALA A 50 -3.29 -1.82 -0.48
C ALA A 50 -1.87 -1.33 -0.75
N ALA A 51 -0.88 -2.01 -0.19
CA ALA A 51 0.52 -1.65 -0.36
C ALA A 51 1.36 -2.88 -0.69
N LEU A 52 2.32 -2.72 -1.59
CA LEU A 52 3.33 -3.71 -1.86
C LEU A 52 4.69 -3.18 -1.43
N ILE A 53 5.34 -3.89 -0.53
CA ILE A 53 6.67 -3.55 -0.01
C ILE A 53 7.67 -4.51 -0.62
N ARG A 54 8.70 -3.96 -1.26
CA ARG A 54 9.80 -4.74 -1.84
C ARG A 54 11.14 -4.22 -1.35
N VAL A 55 11.86 -5.06 -0.61
CA VAL A 55 13.19 -4.75 -0.09
C VAL A 55 14.21 -5.75 -0.65
N PRO A 56 15.42 -5.32 -1.06
CA PRO A 56 16.45 -6.24 -1.52
C PRO A 56 16.76 -7.33 -0.48
N GLY A 57 16.69 -8.60 -0.90
CA GLY A 57 16.96 -9.75 -0.02
C GLY A 57 15.80 -10.13 0.91
N HIS A 58 14.63 -9.52 0.76
CA HIS A 58 13.39 -9.89 1.45
C HIS A 58 12.33 -10.36 0.44
N ALA A 59 11.37 -11.16 0.89
CA ALA A 59 10.18 -11.44 0.08
C ALA A 59 9.39 -10.14 -0.15
N ALA A 60 8.61 -10.09 -1.23
CA ALA A 60 7.72 -8.96 -1.43
C ALA A 60 6.45 -9.19 -0.61
N GLU A 61 6.08 -8.20 0.19
CA GLU A 61 4.93 -8.26 1.09
C GLU A 61 3.80 -7.42 0.53
N LEU A 62 2.67 -8.05 0.22
CA LEU A 62 1.44 -7.38 -0.19
C LEU A 62 0.54 -7.24 1.04
N THR A 63 -0.03 -6.06 1.30
CA THR A 63 -0.98 -5.88 2.39
C THR A 63 -2.41 -6.17 1.95
N ALA A 64 -3.27 -6.50 2.92
CA ALA A 64 -4.71 -6.42 2.75
C ALA A 64 -5.15 -5.00 2.36
N PRO A 65 -6.34 -4.85 1.73
CA PRO A 65 -6.93 -3.54 1.48
C PRO A 65 -7.44 -2.95 2.80
N ALA A 66 -6.63 -2.08 3.41
CA ALA A 66 -6.90 -1.52 4.73
C ALA A 66 -6.64 -0.03 4.84
N PHE A 67 -6.09 0.61 3.81
CA PHE A 67 -5.65 2.01 3.87
C PHE A 67 -6.53 2.94 3.03
N GLY A 68 -6.55 4.22 3.38
CA GLY A 68 -7.19 5.29 2.61
C GLY A 68 -8.59 5.70 3.07
N PRO A 69 -9.16 6.76 2.45
CA PRO A 69 -10.41 7.37 2.89
C PRO A 69 -11.64 6.45 2.89
N GLN A 70 -11.63 5.37 2.11
CA GLN A 70 -12.71 4.38 2.14
C GLN A 70 -12.95 3.80 3.56
N PHE A 71 -11.91 3.73 4.39
CA PHE A 71 -11.96 3.22 5.76
C PHE A 71 -12.06 4.34 6.82
N GLY A 72 -12.48 5.54 6.42
CA GLY A 72 -12.65 6.68 7.32
C GLY A 72 -11.32 7.28 7.81
N GLU A 73 -11.36 8.00 8.94
CA GLU A 73 -10.21 8.74 9.46
C GLU A 73 -9.02 7.84 9.82
N SER A 74 -9.28 6.64 10.37
CA SER A 74 -8.23 5.66 10.65
C SER A 74 -7.52 5.21 9.37
N GLY A 75 -8.25 5.00 8.28
CA GLY A 75 -7.70 4.65 6.96
C GLY A 75 -6.79 5.74 6.40
N VAL A 76 -7.19 7.00 6.53
CA VAL A 76 -6.39 8.16 6.11
C VAL A 76 -5.12 8.28 6.93
N LEU A 77 -5.24 8.21 8.26
CA LEU A 77 -4.10 8.34 9.16
C LEU A 77 -3.10 7.20 8.97
N ALA A 78 -3.57 5.96 8.86
CA ALA A 78 -2.70 4.81 8.62
C ALA A 78 -2.00 4.89 7.25
N LEU A 79 -2.69 5.36 6.19
CA LEU A 79 -2.06 5.57 4.88
C LEU A 79 -0.96 6.64 4.93
N ARG A 80 -1.24 7.75 5.61
CA ARG A 80 -0.26 8.81 5.87
C ARG A 80 0.95 8.26 6.61
N ASP A 81 0.70 7.54 7.71
CA ASP A 81 1.77 7.05 8.58
C ASP A 81 2.59 5.95 7.88
N LEU A 82 1.99 5.14 7.01
CA LEU A 82 2.69 4.20 6.12
C LEU A 82 3.62 4.94 5.14
N ALA A 83 3.12 5.99 4.48
CA ALA A 83 3.91 6.78 3.53
C ALA A 83 5.09 7.48 4.22
N LEU A 84 4.85 8.09 5.40
CA LEU A 84 5.90 8.74 6.20
C LEU A 84 6.92 7.74 6.72
N TRP A 85 6.47 6.56 7.16
CA TRP A 85 7.36 5.48 7.58
C TRP A 85 8.29 5.08 6.43
N ALA A 86 7.76 4.86 5.23
CA ALA A 86 8.55 4.48 4.06
C ALA A 86 9.55 5.56 3.66
N ASP A 87 9.13 6.83 3.65
CA ASP A 87 10.01 7.97 3.36
C ASP A 87 11.16 8.09 4.36
N THR A 88 10.83 8.02 5.66
CA THR A 88 11.82 8.08 6.76
C THR A 88 12.87 6.97 6.66
N HIS A 89 12.47 5.80 6.15
CA HIS A 89 13.36 4.65 5.99
C HIS A 89 14.04 4.60 4.61
N GLY A 90 13.81 5.60 3.75
CA GLY A 90 14.47 5.74 2.44
C GLY A 90 13.97 4.76 1.39
N LEU A 91 12.70 4.34 1.46
CA LEU A 91 12.05 3.58 0.39
C LEU A 91 11.62 4.52 -0.73
N VAL A 92 11.75 4.07 -1.98
CA VAL A 92 11.16 4.79 -3.12
C VAL A 92 9.66 4.55 -3.13
N ILE A 93 8.89 5.63 -3.08
CA ILE A 93 7.43 5.56 -3.07
C ILE A 93 6.90 5.67 -4.50
N LYS A 94 5.99 4.75 -4.82
CA LYS A 94 5.35 4.63 -6.12
C LYS A 94 3.85 4.42 -5.94
N GLU A 95 3.11 4.67 -7.00
CA GLU A 95 1.68 4.39 -7.07
C GLU A 95 1.34 3.66 -8.36
N THR A 96 0.40 2.74 -8.25
CA THR A 96 -0.30 2.15 -9.39
C THR A 96 -1.80 2.22 -9.17
N VAL A 97 -2.53 2.36 -10.26
CA VAL A 97 -3.99 2.37 -10.25
C VAL A 97 -4.46 1.16 -11.05
N LEU A 98 -5.30 0.35 -10.43
CA LEU A 98 -5.90 -0.83 -11.03
C LEU A 98 -7.40 -0.61 -11.23
N SER A 99 -8.00 -1.41 -12.10
CA SER A 99 -9.46 -1.51 -12.10
C SER A 99 -9.94 -2.14 -10.78
N PRO A 100 -11.16 -1.85 -10.28
CA PRO A 100 -11.65 -2.45 -9.04
C PRO A 100 -11.65 -3.98 -9.05
N GLY A 101 -11.88 -4.60 -10.22
CA GLY A 101 -11.83 -6.04 -10.40
C GLY A 101 -10.41 -6.60 -10.29
N ASP A 102 -9.44 -5.95 -10.92
CA ASP A 102 -8.02 -6.34 -10.81
C ASP A 102 -7.47 -6.10 -9.41
N PHE A 103 -7.88 -5.01 -8.76
CA PHE A 103 -7.53 -4.73 -7.37
C PHE A 103 -8.01 -5.85 -6.45
N THR A 104 -9.30 -6.21 -6.53
CA THR A 104 -9.90 -7.27 -5.70
C THR A 104 -9.23 -8.62 -5.94
N ARG A 105 -8.93 -8.94 -7.21
CA ARG A 105 -8.26 -10.19 -7.57
C ARG A 105 -6.83 -10.24 -7.03
N LEU A 106 -6.06 -9.17 -7.20
CA LEU A 106 -4.68 -9.08 -6.74
C LEU A 106 -4.57 -9.25 -5.22
N VAL A 107 -5.42 -8.57 -4.46
CA VAL A 107 -5.39 -8.63 -2.99
C VAL A 107 -6.07 -9.87 -2.42
N GLY A 108 -6.82 -10.62 -3.21
CA GLY A 108 -7.43 -11.89 -2.78
C GLY A 108 -6.55 -13.10 -3.09
N GLU A 109 -6.02 -13.16 -4.31
CA GLU A 109 -5.21 -14.26 -4.82
C GLU A 109 -4.01 -13.68 -5.62
N PRO A 110 -2.95 -13.24 -4.93
CA PRO A 110 -1.81 -12.60 -5.59
C PRO A 110 -1.05 -13.57 -6.49
N ASP A 111 -0.95 -13.24 -7.77
CA ASP A 111 -0.10 -13.94 -8.74
C ASP A 111 1.27 -13.27 -8.87
N GLU A 112 2.35 -14.05 -8.87
CA GLU A 112 3.72 -13.53 -8.94
C GLU A 112 3.97 -12.76 -10.24
N ALA A 113 3.50 -13.26 -11.38
CA ALA A 113 3.73 -12.62 -12.67
C ALA A 113 2.92 -11.32 -12.81
N GLU A 114 1.74 -11.26 -12.22
CA GLU A 114 0.98 -10.02 -12.08
C GLU A 114 1.70 -9.00 -11.20
N VAL A 115 2.17 -9.40 -10.02
CA VAL A 115 2.83 -8.46 -9.09
C VAL A 115 4.11 -7.91 -9.70
N MET A 116 4.87 -8.73 -10.42
CA MET A 116 6.05 -8.27 -11.17
C MET A 116 5.69 -7.26 -12.27
N ARG A 117 4.58 -7.46 -12.98
CA ARG A 117 4.07 -6.48 -13.96
C ARG A 117 3.66 -5.19 -13.28
N LEU A 118 3.02 -5.27 -12.12
CA LEU A 118 2.62 -4.12 -11.31
C LEU A 118 3.83 -3.30 -10.87
N ILE A 119 4.87 -3.96 -10.34
CA ILE A 119 6.13 -3.30 -9.95
C ILE A 119 6.74 -2.53 -11.13
N ALA A 120 6.72 -3.13 -12.32
CA ALA A 120 7.26 -2.51 -13.53
C ALA A 120 6.44 -1.32 -14.04
N ALA A 121 5.11 -1.37 -13.87
CA ALA A 121 4.19 -0.31 -14.32
C ALA A 121 3.98 0.82 -13.29
N ALA A 122 4.40 0.62 -12.04
CA ALA A 122 4.18 1.59 -10.96
C ALA A 122 4.93 2.90 -11.20
N ASN A 123 4.19 4.01 -11.12
CA ASN A 123 4.68 5.36 -11.34
C ASN A 123 5.32 5.92 -10.05
N PRO A 124 6.39 6.72 -10.14
CA PRO A 124 6.88 7.49 -8.99
C PRO A 124 5.74 8.32 -8.39
N SER A 125 5.67 8.36 -7.06
CA SER A 125 4.61 9.07 -6.33
C SER A 125 5.22 9.95 -5.24
N ASP A 126 4.65 11.14 -5.07
CA ASP A 126 5.07 12.09 -4.04
C ASP A 126 4.38 11.74 -2.70
N VAL A 127 5.16 11.63 -1.63
CA VAL A 127 4.67 11.38 -0.27
C VAL A 127 3.56 12.34 0.13
N GLY A 128 3.70 13.62 -0.25
CA GLY A 128 2.80 14.70 0.13
C GLY A 128 1.35 14.40 -0.20
N ILE A 129 1.08 13.68 -1.30
CA ILE A 129 -0.30 13.39 -1.74
C ILE A 129 -1.05 12.47 -0.76
N TYR A 130 -0.34 11.68 0.05
CA TYR A 130 -0.92 10.82 1.09
C TYR A 130 -1.06 11.53 2.43
N THR A 131 -0.34 12.64 2.62
CA THR A 131 -0.38 13.45 3.85
C THR A 131 -1.47 14.52 3.84
N THR A 132 -1.96 14.89 2.66
CA THR A 132 -2.99 15.92 2.46
C THR A 132 -4.30 15.35 1.93
N LEU A 133 -4.57 14.05 2.17
CA LEU A 133 -5.75 13.41 1.61
C LEU A 133 -7.04 14.05 2.13
N PRO A 134 -8.02 14.33 1.24
CA PRO A 134 -9.32 14.81 1.66
C PRO A 134 -10.03 13.75 2.49
N LYS A 135 -10.78 14.21 3.50
CA LYS A 135 -11.68 13.34 4.26
C LYS A 135 -12.83 12.91 3.33
N LYS A 136 -13.23 11.64 3.40
CA LYS A 136 -14.47 11.17 2.78
C LYS A 136 -15.62 12.01 3.36
N GLN A 137 -16.39 12.67 2.51
CA GLN A 137 -17.63 13.30 2.96
C GLN A 137 -18.64 12.18 3.18
N ASP A 138 -19.12 12.04 4.41
CA ASP A 138 -20.24 11.17 4.72
C ASP A 138 -21.51 11.85 4.18
N ASP A 139 -22.16 11.23 3.19
CA ASP A 139 -23.52 11.57 2.73
C ASP A 139 -24.57 10.98 3.69
#